data_AF-A0A943P0P1-F1
#
_entry.id   AF-A0A943P0P1-F1
#
_cell.length_a   1.000
_cell.length_b   1.000
_cell.length_c   1.000
_cell.angle_alpha   90.00
_cell.angle_beta   90.00
_cell.angle_gamma   90.00
#
_symmetry.space_group_name_H-M   'P 1'
#
loop_
_entity.id
_entity.type
_entity.pdbx_description
1 polymer ?
#
loop_
_entity_poly.entity_id
_entity_poly.type
_entity_poly.pdbx_seq_one_letter_code
_entity_poly.pdbx_strand_id
1 'polypeptide(L)'
;MRNRILSVGIVFIMIFGISGCQKSEAVHMAAETNKGEQQEQEEEPEQVQQQEEEPEQTPEQAQPEERDYYEELIAAARECAVKNNGEKPENYDFSSVIYVKKDWDYGTLGYLIDDIDGNGTDELIFGGNADESDSWFDGIIYDIYTISDGELVHVLNGWERNRYFLCENGMIANEGSGSAFESTNSYFTLEGDVLDLVEAITWTYNGEDETWVYYYMTESEYDTENAEIISEEQADAVIEKYVYAQIAFIPFAEE
;
A
#
# COMPACT_ATOMS: atom_id res chain seq x y z
N MET A 1 26.71 17.73 22.77
CA MET A 1 25.67 18.00 23.79
C MET A 1 24.49 18.67 23.11
N ARG A 2 23.26 18.46 23.63
CA ARG A 2 21.97 19.02 23.15
C ARG A 2 21.50 18.53 21.77
N ASN A 3 20.75 17.44 21.79
CA ASN A 3 19.63 17.21 20.85
C ASN A 3 18.67 18.41 20.90
N ARG A 4 17.90 18.66 19.83
CA ARG A 4 16.44 18.85 19.96
C ARG A 4 15.68 18.79 18.64
N ILE A 5 14.63 17.96 18.67
CA ILE A 5 13.47 17.88 17.79
C ILE A 5 12.94 19.27 17.39
N LEU A 6 12.49 19.40 16.13
CA LEU A 6 11.54 20.42 15.69
C LEU A 6 10.51 19.81 14.73
N SER A 7 9.28 19.64 15.21
CA SER A 7 8.12 19.36 14.35
C SER A 7 7.74 20.62 13.56
N VAL A 8 7.28 20.47 12.31
CA VAL A 8 6.72 21.58 11.52
C VAL A 8 5.19 21.46 11.53
N GLY A 9 4.50 22.55 11.91
CA GLY A 9 3.05 22.58 12.02
C GLY A 9 2.37 23.15 10.77
N ILE A 10 1.25 22.53 10.37
CA ILE A 10 0.43 22.95 9.22
C ILE A 10 -0.28 24.28 9.51
N VAL A 11 -0.35 25.16 8.50
CA VAL A 11 -0.96 26.49 8.60
C VAL A 11 -2.41 26.48 8.11
N PHE A 12 -3.37 26.66 9.02
CA PHE A 12 -4.77 26.92 8.68
C PHE A 12 -4.96 28.33 8.10
N ILE A 13 -5.52 28.42 6.89
CA ILE A 13 -5.95 29.70 6.28
C ILE A 13 -7.47 29.87 6.48
N MET A 14 -7.86 30.76 7.39
CA MET A 14 -9.26 31.19 7.55
C MET A 14 -9.60 32.30 6.55
N ILE A 15 -10.51 32.03 5.60
CA ILE A 15 -11.08 33.06 4.73
C ILE A 15 -12.31 33.68 5.42
N PHE A 16 -12.16 34.90 5.95
CA PHE A 16 -13.28 35.68 6.47
C PHE A 16 -14.02 36.40 5.33
N GLY A 17 -15.30 36.08 5.13
CA GLY A 17 -16.17 36.77 4.19
C GLY A 17 -16.50 38.20 4.64
N ILE A 18 -16.33 39.18 3.73
CA ILE A 18 -16.69 40.58 3.97
C ILE A 18 -18.12 40.83 3.47
N SER A 19 -18.99 41.34 4.33
CA SER A 19 -20.36 41.75 3.98
C SER A 19 -20.49 43.28 4.03
N GLY A 20 -21.07 43.89 3.00
CA GLY A 20 -21.20 45.34 2.88
C GLY A 20 -22.23 45.77 1.83
N CYS A 21 -23.24 46.53 2.25
CA CYS A 21 -24.33 47.01 1.40
C CYS A 21 -23.98 48.28 0.60
N GLN A 22 -24.58 48.44 -0.60
CA GLN A 22 -25.41 49.62 -0.88
C GLN A 22 -26.38 49.40 -2.07
N LYS A 23 -27.13 50.43 -2.48
CA LYS A 23 -28.51 50.31 -3.03
C LYS A 23 -28.83 51.41 -4.05
N SER A 24 -29.77 51.11 -4.98
CA SER A 24 -30.39 52.02 -5.99
C SER A 24 -29.44 52.57 -7.07
N GLU A 25 -29.87 53.04 -8.26
CA GLU A 25 -31.19 53.56 -8.71
C GLU A 25 -31.76 52.87 -9.98
N ALA A 26 -32.94 53.31 -10.45
CA ALA A 26 -33.66 52.73 -11.60
C ALA A 26 -34.50 53.77 -12.39
N VAL A 27 -34.60 53.59 -13.72
CA VAL A 27 -35.51 54.29 -14.67
C VAL A 27 -35.83 53.27 -15.80
N HIS A 28 -37.07 52.79 -16.00
CA HIS A 28 -38.16 53.35 -16.82
C HIS A 28 -37.76 53.69 -18.29
N MET A 29 -38.51 53.39 -19.37
CA MET A 29 -39.88 52.90 -19.62
C MET A 29 -39.84 51.85 -20.77
N ALA A 30 -40.54 50.71 -20.76
CA ALA A 30 -42.00 50.44 -20.81
C ALA A 30 -42.67 50.67 -22.20
N ALA A 31 -43.13 49.56 -22.82
CA ALA A 31 -44.16 49.47 -23.86
C ALA A 31 -44.77 48.06 -23.84
N GLU A 32 -46.11 47.93 -23.85
CA GLU A 32 -46.85 46.67 -23.60
C GLU A 32 -47.37 45.97 -24.88
N THR A 33 -48.07 44.84 -24.65
CA THR A 33 -49.03 44.07 -25.49
C THR A 33 -48.48 42.84 -26.24
N ASN A 34 -49.16 41.68 -26.36
CA ASN A 34 -50.24 40.98 -25.59
C ASN A 34 -50.46 39.56 -26.25
N LYS A 35 -51.22 38.55 -25.78
CA LYS A 35 -52.09 38.30 -24.59
C LYS A 35 -52.30 36.78 -24.41
N GLY A 36 -52.54 36.31 -23.18
CA GLY A 36 -53.04 34.94 -22.86
C GLY A 36 -51.94 33.96 -22.44
N GLU A 37 -52.22 32.86 -21.75
CA GLU A 37 -53.54 32.29 -21.35
C GLU A 37 -53.64 32.07 -19.81
N GLN A 38 -54.46 31.11 -19.35
CA GLN A 38 -55.01 31.07 -17.98
C GLN A 38 -54.19 30.21 -17.00
N GLN A 39 -54.29 30.54 -15.70
CA GLN A 39 -53.88 29.68 -14.59
C GLN A 39 -54.96 28.64 -14.30
N GLU A 40 -54.58 27.44 -13.83
CA GLU A 40 -55.08 26.90 -12.55
C GLU A 40 -54.25 25.69 -12.07
N GLN A 41 -54.04 25.64 -10.74
CA GLN A 41 -53.71 24.47 -9.91
C GLN A 41 -52.44 23.66 -10.25
N GLU A 42 -51.35 23.97 -9.54
CA GLU A 42 -50.29 23.00 -9.21
C GLU A 42 -50.74 22.18 -7.98
N GLU A 43 -50.71 20.85 -8.08
CA GLU A 43 -50.64 19.94 -6.92
C GLU A 43 -49.17 19.51 -6.73
N GLU A 44 -48.75 19.36 -5.47
CA GLU A 44 -47.37 19.10 -5.06
C GLU A 44 -47.01 17.59 -5.16
N PRO A 45 -45.99 17.20 -5.95
CA PRO A 45 -45.46 15.83 -5.94
C PRO A 45 -44.28 15.70 -4.97
N GLU A 46 -44.28 14.63 -4.15
CA GLU A 46 -43.19 14.30 -3.24
C GLU A 46 -41.86 14.05 -3.99
N GLN A 47 -40.77 14.65 -3.51
CA GLN A 47 -39.43 14.33 -4.01
C GLN A 47 -38.93 13.01 -3.41
N VAL A 48 -39.05 11.93 -4.18
CA VAL A 48 -38.33 10.67 -3.89
C VAL A 48 -36.84 10.90 -4.09
N GLN A 49 -36.11 11.01 -2.99
CA GLN A 49 -34.64 11.03 -3.02
C GLN A 49 -34.16 9.62 -3.32
N GLN A 50 -33.59 9.42 -4.51
CA GLN A 50 -32.78 8.25 -4.81
C GLN A 50 -31.40 8.48 -4.19
N GLN A 51 -31.04 7.67 -3.21
CA GLN A 51 -29.65 7.53 -2.81
C GLN A 51 -28.99 6.63 -3.86
N GLU A 52 -27.94 7.14 -4.52
CA GLU A 52 -27.02 6.28 -5.25
C GLU A 52 -26.18 5.55 -4.19
N GLU A 53 -26.34 4.23 -4.09
CA GLU A 53 -25.53 3.41 -3.19
C GLU A 53 -24.14 3.24 -3.83
N GLU A 54 -23.14 3.79 -3.14
CA GLU A 54 -21.72 3.58 -3.42
C GLU A 54 -21.41 2.08 -3.27
N PRO A 55 -20.78 1.42 -4.27
CA PRO A 55 -20.66 -0.02 -4.28
C PRO A 55 -19.70 -0.49 -3.18
N GLU A 56 -20.24 -1.25 -2.23
CA GLU A 56 -19.50 -1.93 -1.16
C GLU A 56 -18.47 -2.88 -1.79
N GLN A 57 -17.18 -2.53 -1.70
CA GLN A 57 -16.09 -3.30 -2.30
C GLN A 57 -16.00 -4.68 -1.65
N THR A 58 -16.57 -5.67 -2.32
CA THR A 58 -16.34 -7.08 -2.06
C THR A 58 -15.14 -7.48 -2.90
N PRO A 59 -14.11 -8.15 -2.35
CA PRO A 59 -13.04 -8.74 -3.17
C PRO A 59 -13.62 -9.62 -4.28
N GLU A 60 -13.01 -9.60 -5.46
CA GLU A 60 -13.33 -10.58 -6.49
C GLU A 60 -12.99 -11.99 -5.94
N GLN A 61 -13.59 -13.04 -6.50
CA GLN A 61 -13.58 -14.36 -5.87
C GLN A 61 -12.80 -15.38 -6.69
N ALA A 62 -11.58 -15.68 -6.24
CA ALA A 62 -10.73 -16.81 -6.64
C ALA A 62 -11.52 -18.03 -7.10
N GLN A 63 -11.07 -18.65 -8.18
CA GLN A 63 -11.70 -19.84 -8.73
C GLN A 63 -11.69 -20.98 -7.71
N PRO A 64 -12.65 -21.93 -7.81
CA PRO A 64 -12.76 -23.02 -6.83
C PRO A 64 -11.51 -23.89 -6.67
N GLU A 65 -10.62 -23.91 -7.68
CA GLU A 65 -9.37 -24.69 -7.64
C GLU A 65 -8.18 -23.91 -7.05
N GLU A 66 -8.01 -22.61 -7.36
CA GLU A 66 -7.08 -21.71 -6.65
C GLU A 66 -7.36 -21.70 -5.14
N ARG A 67 -8.66 -21.61 -4.80
CA ARG A 67 -9.15 -21.59 -3.43
C ARG A 67 -8.74 -22.84 -2.62
N ASP A 68 -8.82 -24.03 -3.22
CA ASP A 68 -8.44 -25.29 -2.56
C ASP A 68 -6.93 -25.29 -2.20
N TYR A 69 -6.05 -24.72 -3.04
CA TYR A 69 -4.63 -24.54 -2.69
C TYR A 69 -4.43 -23.53 -1.55
N TYR A 70 -5.12 -22.40 -1.61
CA TYR A 70 -4.95 -21.31 -0.65
C TYR A 70 -5.52 -21.62 0.74
N GLU A 71 -6.64 -22.36 0.84
CA GLU A 71 -7.20 -22.75 2.14
C GLU A 71 -6.24 -23.69 2.93
N GLU A 72 -5.46 -24.56 2.28
CA GLU A 72 -4.43 -25.37 2.98
C GLU A 72 -3.26 -24.51 3.49
N LEU A 73 -2.75 -23.58 2.68
CA LEU A 73 -1.69 -22.64 3.08
C LEU A 73 -2.11 -21.77 4.26
N ILE A 74 -3.29 -21.14 4.18
CA ILE A 74 -3.85 -20.29 5.24
C ILE A 74 -4.03 -21.09 6.53
N ALA A 75 -4.50 -22.34 6.45
CA ALA A 75 -4.69 -23.19 7.63
C ALA A 75 -3.35 -23.53 8.32
N ALA A 76 -2.30 -23.84 7.54
CA ALA A 76 -0.98 -24.15 8.07
C ALA A 76 -0.24 -22.92 8.62
N ALA A 77 -0.29 -21.78 7.92
CA ALA A 77 0.27 -20.51 8.41
C ALA A 77 -0.42 -20.07 9.71
N ARG A 78 -1.75 -20.24 9.79
CA ARG A 78 -2.54 -20.04 11.01
C ARG A 78 -2.11 -20.93 12.16
N GLU A 79 -1.87 -22.22 11.90
CA GLU A 79 -1.40 -23.13 12.95
C GLU A 79 -0.01 -22.73 13.48
N CYS A 80 0.89 -22.27 12.61
CA CYS A 80 2.21 -21.73 12.99
C CYS A 80 2.09 -20.46 13.84
N ALA A 81 1.31 -19.46 13.38
CA ALA A 81 1.13 -18.19 14.08
C ALA A 81 0.50 -18.36 15.47
N VAL A 82 -0.43 -19.32 15.63
CA VAL A 82 -1.06 -19.66 16.92
C VAL A 82 -0.12 -20.46 17.83
N LYS A 83 0.69 -21.38 17.28
CA LYS A 83 1.69 -22.13 18.06
C LYS A 83 2.80 -21.24 18.61
N ASN A 84 3.27 -20.28 17.80
CA ASN A 84 4.28 -19.27 18.17
C ASN A 84 5.52 -19.87 18.88
N ASN A 85 5.98 -21.04 18.40
CA ASN A 85 6.95 -21.89 19.10
C ASN A 85 8.35 -21.94 18.46
N GLY A 86 8.52 -21.40 17.25
CA GLY A 86 9.80 -21.42 16.52
C GLY A 86 10.01 -22.60 15.58
N GLU A 87 9.03 -23.49 15.41
CA GLU A 87 9.15 -24.70 14.59
C GLU A 87 8.66 -24.45 13.15
N LYS A 88 9.57 -24.47 12.16
CA LYS A 88 9.18 -24.44 10.73
C LYS A 88 8.40 -25.73 10.41
N PRO A 89 7.20 -25.65 9.78
CA PRO A 89 6.45 -26.83 9.38
C PRO A 89 7.17 -27.59 8.24
N GLU A 90 7.11 -28.92 8.24
CA GLU A 90 7.98 -29.77 7.39
C GLU A 90 7.73 -29.64 5.87
N ASN A 91 6.54 -29.19 5.45
CA ASN A 91 6.09 -29.22 4.04
C ASN A 91 5.78 -27.83 3.44
N TYR A 92 6.04 -26.73 4.16
CA TYR A 92 5.74 -25.37 3.69
C TYR A 92 6.97 -24.47 3.80
N ASP A 93 7.22 -23.64 2.78
CA ASP A 93 8.41 -22.79 2.74
C ASP A 93 8.19 -21.36 3.28
N PHE A 94 7.14 -21.15 4.08
CA PHE A 94 6.74 -19.88 4.67
C PHE A 94 7.91 -18.99 5.13
N SER A 95 7.73 -17.68 4.98
CA SER A 95 8.58 -16.65 5.56
C SER A 95 8.79 -16.87 7.06
N SER A 96 10.01 -16.62 7.52
CA SER A 96 10.41 -17.00 8.88
C SER A 96 9.49 -16.43 9.96
N VAL A 97 9.02 -15.18 9.79
CA VAL A 97 8.09 -14.47 10.68
C VAL A 97 6.76 -15.21 10.96
N ILE A 98 6.33 -16.11 10.07
CA ILE A 98 5.08 -16.87 10.22
C ILE A 98 5.18 -17.93 11.34
N TYR A 99 6.38 -18.45 11.61
CA TYR A 99 6.60 -19.54 12.58
C TYR A 99 7.67 -19.25 13.65
N VAL A 100 8.57 -18.27 13.46
CA VAL A 100 9.52 -17.88 14.52
C VAL A 100 8.76 -17.31 15.71
N LYS A 101 9.33 -17.51 16.90
CA LYS A 101 8.74 -17.00 18.12
C LYS A 101 8.73 -15.47 18.11
N LYS A 102 7.55 -14.87 18.33
CA LYS A 102 7.34 -13.42 18.47
C LYS A 102 7.95 -12.89 19.77
N ASP A 103 9.29 -12.85 19.82
CA ASP A 103 10.10 -12.13 20.81
C ASP A 103 10.33 -10.66 20.43
N TRP A 104 9.85 -10.25 19.27
CA TRP A 104 9.71 -8.88 18.82
C TRP A 104 8.25 -8.61 18.45
N ASP A 105 7.90 -7.33 18.37
CA ASP A 105 6.62 -6.90 17.83
C ASP A 105 6.66 -6.96 16.30
N TYR A 106 5.79 -7.78 15.73
CA TYR A 106 5.55 -7.91 14.28
C TYR A 106 4.11 -7.55 13.92
N GLY A 107 3.38 -6.95 14.87
CA GLY A 107 1.95 -6.74 14.80
C GLY A 107 1.13 -8.02 14.60
N THR A 108 -0.06 -7.80 14.04
CA THR A 108 -1.08 -8.81 13.77
C THR A 108 -0.85 -9.41 12.37
N LEU A 109 -0.32 -10.64 12.36
CA LEU A 109 -0.09 -11.40 11.12
C LEU A 109 -1.39 -11.95 10.55
N GLY A 110 -1.52 -11.88 9.22
CA GLY A 110 -2.72 -12.30 8.50
C GLY A 110 -2.46 -12.59 7.03
N TYR A 111 -3.54 -12.69 6.27
CA TYR A 111 -3.53 -12.96 4.83
C TYR A 111 -4.49 -12.05 4.06
N LEU A 112 -4.21 -11.85 2.78
CA LEU A 112 -5.07 -11.23 1.78
C LEU A 112 -5.15 -12.17 0.58
N ILE A 113 -6.28 -12.13 -0.14
CA ILE A 113 -6.46 -12.74 -1.47
C ILE A 113 -6.99 -11.61 -2.36
N ASP A 114 -6.24 -11.24 -3.40
CA ASP A 114 -6.56 -10.12 -4.31
C ASP A 114 -5.72 -10.24 -5.61
N ASP A 115 -6.27 -9.82 -6.76
CA ASP A 115 -5.58 -9.78 -8.08
C ASP A 115 -4.69 -8.54 -8.15
N ILE A 116 -3.42 -8.65 -7.71
CA ILE A 116 -2.54 -7.48 -7.48
C ILE A 116 -1.72 -7.07 -8.71
N ASP A 117 -1.56 -7.92 -9.71
CA ASP A 117 -0.97 -7.55 -11.01
C ASP A 117 -2.03 -7.22 -12.08
N GLY A 118 -3.29 -7.62 -11.88
CA GLY A 118 -4.40 -7.40 -12.81
C GLY A 118 -4.48 -8.42 -13.94
N ASN A 119 -3.88 -9.62 -13.78
CA ASN A 119 -3.96 -10.70 -14.77
C ASN A 119 -5.32 -11.44 -14.74
N GLY A 120 -6.07 -11.34 -13.64
CA GLY A 120 -7.34 -12.04 -13.42
C GLY A 120 -7.21 -13.37 -12.68
N THR A 121 -6.12 -13.54 -11.92
CA THR A 121 -5.87 -14.65 -10.98
C THR A 121 -5.54 -14.01 -9.64
N ASP A 122 -6.26 -14.34 -8.55
CA ASP A 122 -5.99 -13.74 -7.25
C ASP A 122 -4.65 -14.26 -6.68
N GLU A 123 -3.78 -13.38 -6.16
CA GLU A 123 -2.62 -13.79 -5.35
C GLU A 123 -3.03 -14.05 -3.89
N LEU A 124 -2.46 -15.09 -3.27
CA LEU A 124 -2.45 -15.24 -1.82
C LEU A 124 -1.24 -14.52 -1.22
N ILE A 125 -1.49 -13.51 -0.39
CA ILE A 125 -0.47 -12.67 0.22
C ILE A 125 -0.47 -12.93 1.73
N PHE A 126 0.69 -13.25 2.31
CA PHE A 126 0.88 -13.29 3.77
C PHE A 126 1.65 -12.07 4.26
N GLY A 127 1.14 -11.44 5.30
CA GLY A 127 1.65 -10.17 5.80
C GLY A 127 1.32 -9.90 7.26
N GLY A 128 1.47 -8.65 7.67
CA GLY A 128 1.04 -8.18 8.98
C GLY A 128 0.70 -6.69 9.00
N ASN A 129 -0.32 -6.34 9.78
CA ASN A 129 -0.65 -4.96 10.13
C ASN A 129 -0.08 -4.60 11.49
N ALA A 130 0.22 -3.32 11.68
CA ALA A 130 0.69 -2.80 12.95
C ALA A 130 -0.47 -2.60 13.95
N ASP A 131 -0.21 -2.85 15.24
CA ASP A 131 -1.21 -2.65 16.31
C ASP A 131 -1.50 -1.14 16.55
N GLU A 132 -0.63 -0.24 16.09
CA GLU A 132 -0.86 1.21 16.01
C GLU A 132 -0.88 1.67 14.53
N SER A 133 -1.96 2.33 14.11
CA SER A 133 -2.11 2.92 12.77
C SER A 133 -1.06 4.00 12.48
N ASP A 134 -0.75 4.21 11.20
CA ASP A 134 0.32 5.12 10.72
C ASP A 134 1.75 4.68 11.15
N SER A 135 1.93 3.42 11.56
CA SER A 135 3.25 2.85 11.86
C SER A 135 4.05 2.55 10.58
N TRP A 136 5.37 2.69 10.65
CA TRP A 136 6.30 2.39 9.55
C TRP A 136 6.37 0.89 9.19
N PHE A 137 5.79 0.01 10.02
CA PHE A 137 5.72 -1.44 9.79
C PHE A 137 4.29 -1.93 9.53
N ASP A 138 3.35 -1.03 9.24
CA ASP A 138 2.00 -1.42 8.83
C ASP A 138 1.97 -1.90 7.37
N GLY A 139 1.08 -2.82 7.04
CA GLY A 139 0.92 -3.35 5.68
C GLY A 139 2.10 -4.17 5.11
N ILE A 140 3.01 -4.69 5.94
CA ILE A 140 4.16 -5.47 5.45
C ILE A 140 3.69 -6.78 4.80
N ILE A 141 4.17 -7.04 3.59
CA ILE A 141 4.13 -8.32 2.89
C ILE A 141 5.39 -9.13 3.23
N TYR A 142 5.21 -10.43 3.45
CA TYR A 142 6.28 -11.40 3.71
C TYR A 142 6.31 -12.54 2.69
N ASP A 143 5.17 -13.14 2.35
CA ASP A 143 5.07 -14.11 1.25
C ASP A 143 4.02 -13.65 0.22
N ILE A 144 4.26 -13.92 -1.06
CA ILE A 144 3.24 -13.88 -2.13
C ILE A 144 3.23 -15.24 -2.81
N TYR A 145 2.04 -15.78 -3.06
CA TYR A 145 1.82 -17.00 -3.84
C TYR A 145 0.81 -16.71 -4.96
N THR A 146 1.06 -17.26 -6.16
CA THR A 146 0.14 -17.19 -7.31
C THR A 146 -0.09 -18.61 -7.86
N ILE A 147 -1.08 -18.79 -8.74
CA ILE A 147 -1.29 -20.05 -9.47
C ILE A 147 -0.86 -19.86 -10.94
N SER A 148 0.33 -20.37 -11.28
CA SER A 148 0.92 -20.24 -12.62
C SER A 148 0.89 -21.58 -13.36
N ASP A 149 0.39 -21.58 -14.60
CA ASP A 149 0.15 -22.78 -15.44
C ASP A 149 -0.65 -23.93 -14.75
N GLY A 150 -1.36 -23.62 -13.65
CA GLY A 150 -2.10 -24.57 -12.82
C GLY A 150 -1.29 -25.22 -11.68
N GLU A 151 -0.08 -24.73 -11.39
CA GLU A 151 0.71 -25.10 -10.22
C GLU A 151 0.86 -23.91 -9.25
N LEU A 152 0.90 -24.20 -7.94
CA LEU A 152 1.14 -23.20 -6.90
C LEU A 152 2.60 -22.75 -6.92
N VAL A 153 2.84 -21.45 -7.12
CA VAL A 153 4.17 -20.84 -7.08
C VAL A 153 4.30 -19.90 -5.88
N HIS A 154 5.45 -19.95 -5.22
CA HIS A 154 5.84 -19.04 -4.13
C HIS A 154 6.78 -17.98 -4.73
N VAL A 155 6.28 -16.75 -4.91
CA VAL A 155 6.92 -15.72 -5.72
C VAL A 155 8.03 -14.98 -4.96
N LEU A 156 7.77 -14.59 -3.71
CA LEU A 156 8.76 -13.91 -2.85
C LEU A 156 8.69 -14.37 -1.39
N ASN A 157 9.79 -14.19 -0.67
CA ASN A 157 9.97 -14.61 0.72
C ASN A 157 10.70 -13.53 1.54
N GLY A 158 10.12 -13.13 2.66
CA GLY A 158 10.52 -11.98 3.47
C GLY A 158 10.85 -12.31 4.93
N TRP A 159 11.41 -11.33 5.62
CA TRP A 159 11.72 -11.39 7.05
C TRP A 159 11.98 -9.98 7.61
N GLU A 160 12.28 -9.89 8.92
CA GLU A 160 12.50 -8.65 9.68
C GLU A 160 13.38 -7.58 8.97
N ARG A 161 14.41 -8.02 8.23
CA ARG A 161 15.37 -7.16 7.49
C ARG A 161 15.25 -7.26 5.96
N ASN A 162 14.16 -7.84 5.46
CA ASN A 162 13.82 -7.95 4.05
C ASN A 162 12.29 -7.92 3.93
N ARG A 163 11.71 -6.72 4.05
CA ARG A 163 10.26 -6.49 4.06
C ARG A 163 9.78 -6.14 2.67
N TYR A 164 8.54 -6.47 2.32
CA TYR A 164 7.93 -6.03 1.07
C TYR A 164 6.66 -5.22 1.33
N PHE A 165 6.27 -4.39 0.37
CA PHE A 165 5.07 -3.55 0.42
C PHE A 165 4.47 -3.45 -0.98
N LEU A 166 3.14 -3.41 -1.09
CA LEU A 166 2.47 -3.03 -2.33
C LEU A 166 2.47 -1.50 -2.46
N CYS A 167 2.72 -0.97 -3.65
CA CYS A 167 2.61 0.46 -3.94
C CYS A 167 1.25 0.82 -4.55
N GLU A 168 0.82 2.09 -4.41
CA GLU A 168 -0.43 2.62 -5.00
C GLU A 168 -0.50 2.48 -6.54
N ASN A 169 0.63 2.18 -7.19
CA ASN A 169 0.76 1.96 -8.65
C ASN A 169 0.85 0.48 -9.05
N GLY A 170 0.63 -0.47 -8.13
CA GLY A 170 0.71 -1.92 -8.37
C GLY A 170 2.13 -2.51 -8.32
N MET A 171 3.17 -1.70 -8.13
CA MET A 171 4.54 -2.21 -8.01
C MET A 171 4.80 -2.78 -6.60
N ILE A 172 5.68 -3.77 -6.51
CA ILE A 172 6.18 -4.28 -5.23
C ILE A 172 7.43 -3.48 -4.85
N ALA A 173 7.43 -2.89 -3.65
CA ALA A 173 8.62 -2.35 -3.02
C ALA A 173 9.24 -3.39 -2.07
N ASN A 174 10.56 -3.34 -1.94
CA ASN A 174 11.34 -4.07 -0.94
C ASN A 174 12.14 -3.07 -0.07
N GLU A 175 12.21 -3.34 1.23
CA GLU A 175 13.13 -2.68 2.17
C GLU A 175 14.08 -3.72 2.76
N GLY A 176 15.29 -3.76 2.21
CA GLY A 176 16.38 -4.64 2.62
C GLY A 176 17.39 -3.95 3.53
N SER A 177 17.95 -4.69 4.49
CA SER A 177 19.10 -4.24 5.29
C SER A 177 20.22 -5.27 5.24
N GLY A 178 21.32 -4.94 4.56
CA GLY A 178 22.53 -5.75 4.55
C GLY A 178 23.20 -5.72 5.93
N SER A 179 23.52 -4.52 6.43
CA SER A 179 24.23 -4.33 7.71
C SER A 179 23.73 -3.11 8.50
N ALA A 180 24.36 -2.80 9.63
CA ALA A 180 24.12 -1.55 10.37
C ALA A 180 24.63 -0.29 9.62
N PHE A 181 25.26 -0.47 8.46
CA PHE A 181 25.85 0.55 7.62
C PHE A 181 25.41 0.42 6.15
N GLU A 182 24.42 -0.42 5.85
CA GLU A 182 24.05 -0.76 4.48
C GLU A 182 22.57 -1.17 4.40
N SER A 183 21.81 -0.53 3.51
CA SER A 183 20.41 -0.85 3.23
C SER A 183 20.08 -0.60 1.76
N THR A 184 19.00 -1.23 1.31
CA THR A 184 18.53 -1.21 -0.08
C THR A 184 17.02 -0.98 -0.09
N ASN A 185 16.55 -0.15 -1.01
CA ASN A 185 15.17 -0.17 -1.49
C ASN A 185 15.17 -0.65 -2.94
N SER A 186 14.45 -1.73 -3.23
CA SER A 186 14.29 -2.28 -4.60
C SER A 186 12.82 -2.22 -5.01
N TYR A 187 12.55 -1.97 -6.29
CA TYR A 187 11.20 -1.79 -6.81
C TYR A 187 10.96 -2.67 -8.04
N PHE A 188 9.84 -3.39 -8.07
CA PHE A 188 9.57 -4.46 -9.02
C PHE A 188 8.18 -4.35 -9.64
N THR A 189 8.04 -4.86 -10.87
CA THR A 189 6.75 -5.30 -11.42
C THR A 189 6.52 -6.78 -11.10
N LEU A 190 5.28 -7.12 -10.78
CA LEU A 190 4.79 -8.50 -10.75
C LEU A 190 4.04 -8.74 -12.07
N GLU A 191 4.31 -9.86 -12.75
CA GLU A 191 3.48 -10.39 -13.85
C GLU A 191 3.41 -11.92 -13.67
N GLY A 192 2.29 -12.43 -13.14
CA GLY A 192 2.11 -13.83 -12.74
C GLY A 192 3.13 -14.27 -11.70
N ASP A 193 3.95 -15.28 -12.04
CA ASP A 193 5.02 -15.78 -11.17
C ASP A 193 6.37 -15.03 -11.31
N VAL A 194 6.43 -13.98 -12.15
CA VAL A 194 7.65 -13.22 -12.44
C VAL A 194 7.68 -11.92 -11.65
N LEU A 195 8.74 -11.74 -10.85
CA LEU A 195 9.06 -10.48 -10.16
C LEU A 195 10.27 -9.81 -10.86
N ASP A 196 10.01 -8.86 -11.75
CA ASP A 196 11.04 -8.19 -12.57
C ASP A 196 11.46 -6.84 -11.95
N LEU A 197 12.77 -6.57 -11.92
CA LEU A 197 13.35 -5.35 -11.33
C LEU A 197 13.11 -4.12 -12.22
N VAL A 198 12.63 -3.04 -11.61
CA VAL A 198 12.44 -1.72 -12.27
C VAL A 198 13.63 -0.80 -11.96
N GLU A 199 13.87 -0.54 -10.66
CA GLU A 199 15.03 0.22 -10.18
C GLU A 199 15.31 -0.10 -8.71
N ALA A 200 16.56 0.04 -8.27
CA ALA A 200 16.97 -0.13 -6.87
C ALA A 200 17.97 0.94 -6.42
N ILE A 201 17.85 1.34 -5.15
CA ILE A 201 18.75 2.22 -4.42
C ILE A 201 19.43 1.40 -3.33
N THR A 202 20.76 1.26 -3.35
CA THR A 202 21.55 0.80 -2.19
C THR A 202 22.35 1.96 -1.64
N TRP A 203 22.36 2.14 -0.32
CA TRP A 203 23.23 3.12 0.34
C TRP A 203 24.12 2.45 1.39
N THR A 204 25.42 2.78 1.37
CA THR A 204 26.43 2.23 2.28
C THR A 204 27.30 3.32 2.90
N TYR A 205 27.78 3.12 4.13
CA TYR A 205 28.64 4.08 4.82
C TYR A 205 30.12 3.82 4.54
N ASN A 206 30.76 4.73 3.80
CA ASN A 206 32.20 4.74 3.59
C ASN A 206 32.91 5.27 4.85
N GLY A 207 33.52 4.36 5.60
CA GLY A 207 34.26 4.66 6.83
C GLY A 207 35.67 5.25 6.64
N GLU A 208 36.18 5.39 5.41
CA GLU A 208 37.45 6.11 5.15
C GLU A 208 37.21 7.62 4.95
N ASP A 209 36.14 7.99 4.24
CA ASP A 209 35.76 9.39 3.97
C ASP A 209 34.73 9.97 4.99
N GLU A 210 34.18 9.14 5.88
CA GLU A 210 33.09 9.45 6.83
C GLU A 210 31.77 9.89 6.16
N THR A 211 31.44 9.31 4.99
CA THR A 211 30.27 9.68 4.15
C THR A 211 29.41 8.49 3.73
N TRP A 212 28.12 8.71 3.53
CA TRP A 212 27.26 7.76 2.79
C TRP A 212 27.51 7.84 1.28
N VAL A 213 27.38 6.71 0.59
CA VAL A 213 27.44 6.56 -0.86
C VAL A 213 26.17 5.85 -1.33
N TYR A 214 25.52 6.39 -2.37
CA TYR A 214 24.24 5.93 -2.89
C TYR A 214 24.44 5.38 -4.31
N TYR A 215 23.94 4.17 -4.55
CA TYR A 215 24.08 3.41 -5.79
C TYR A 215 22.71 3.19 -6.43
N TYR A 216 22.61 3.50 -7.71
CA TYR A 216 21.42 3.33 -8.56
C TYR A 216 21.62 2.16 -9.53
N MET A 217 20.65 1.24 -9.57
CA MET A 217 20.70 0.02 -10.39
C MET A 217 19.36 -0.22 -11.09
N THR A 218 19.40 -0.77 -12.31
CA THR A 218 18.21 -1.18 -13.09
C THR A 218 18.30 -2.62 -13.62
N GLU A 219 19.50 -3.21 -13.68
CA GLU A 219 19.75 -4.51 -14.35
C GLU A 219 19.85 -5.70 -13.38
N SER A 220 20.19 -5.43 -12.11
CA SER A 220 20.34 -6.41 -11.04
C SER A 220 20.30 -5.67 -9.70
N GLU A 221 19.68 -6.27 -8.68
CA GLU A 221 19.86 -5.80 -7.31
C GLU A 221 21.32 -6.01 -6.84
N TYR A 222 21.73 -5.24 -5.85
CA TYR A 222 23.01 -5.33 -5.12
C TYR A 222 24.31 -5.22 -5.95
N ASP A 223 24.25 -4.99 -7.27
CA ASP A 223 25.42 -4.79 -8.14
C ASP A 223 26.02 -3.38 -8.00
N THR A 224 26.52 -3.10 -6.80
CA THR A 224 27.24 -1.87 -6.48
C THR A 224 28.60 -1.74 -7.19
N GLU A 225 29.08 -2.80 -7.87
CA GLU A 225 30.30 -2.73 -8.70
C GLU A 225 30.04 -2.04 -10.05
N ASN A 226 28.84 -2.19 -10.62
CA ASN A 226 28.45 -1.61 -11.92
C ASN A 226 27.41 -0.47 -11.84
N ALA A 227 26.85 -0.21 -10.66
CA ALA A 227 25.85 0.84 -10.40
C ALA A 227 26.29 2.28 -10.73
N GLU A 228 25.31 3.15 -11.02
CA GLU A 228 25.54 4.60 -11.07
C GLU A 228 25.60 5.18 -9.65
N ILE A 229 26.64 5.95 -9.32
CA ILE A 229 26.72 6.65 -8.04
C ILE A 229 25.95 7.97 -8.14
N ILE A 230 24.92 8.13 -7.32
CA ILE A 230 24.01 9.29 -7.29
C ILE A 230 24.13 10.08 -5.98
N SER A 231 23.49 11.25 -5.89
CA SER A 231 23.37 12.00 -4.64
C SER A 231 22.22 11.47 -3.74
N GLU A 232 22.28 11.81 -2.45
CA GLU A 232 21.18 11.62 -1.48
C GLU A 232 19.86 12.21 -2.02
N GLU A 233 19.85 13.45 -2.51
CA GLU A 233 18.68 14.10 -3.14
C GLU A 233 18.12 13.34 -4.36
N GLN A 234 18.97 12.65 -5.12
CA GLN A 234 18.52 11.80 -6.22
C GLN A 234 17.97 10.46 -5.74
N ALA A 235 18.52 9.89 -4.66
CA ALA A 235 18.06 8.65 -4.05
C ALA A 235 16.68 8.84 -3.38
N ASP A 236 16.53 9.92 -2.60
CA ASP A 236 15.26 10.34 -2.02
C ASP A 236 14.21 10.55 -3.12
N ALA A 237 14.55 11.24 -4.23
CA ALA A 237 13.66 11.46 -5.36
C ALA A 237 13.37 10.20 -6.22
N VAL A 238 14.03 9.07 -5.96
CA VAL A 238 13.59 7.75 -6.44
C VAL A 238 12.63 7.11 -5.44
N ILE A 239 12.97 7.10 -4.16
CA ILE A 239 12.17 6.49 -3.09
C ILE A 239 10.79 7.18 -2.98
N GLU A 240 10.72 8.51 -3.06
CA GLU A 240 9.48 9.31 -3.00
C GLU A 240 8.49 9.04 -4.17
N LYS A 241 8.89 8.31 -5.22
CA LYS A 241 7.97 7.86 -6.28
C LYS A 241 6.99 6.78 -5.78
N TYR A 242 7.39 6.00 -4.77
CA TYR A 242 6.78 4.73 -4.40
C TYR A 242 5.98 4.87 -3.11
N VAL A 243 4.77 5.41 -3.22
CA VAL A 243 3.81 5.48 -2.11
C VAL A 243 3.26 4.08 -1.84
N TYR A 244 3.37 3.58 -0.61
CA TYR A 244 2.84 2.28 -0.21
C TYR A 244 1.31 2.33 -0.06
N ALA A 245 0.63 1.30 -0.55
CA ALA A 245 -0.81 1.12 -0.44
C ALA A 245 -1.21 0.66 0.97
N GLN A 246 -2.41 1.04 1.41
CA GLN A 246 -2.95 0.68 2.72
C GLN A 246 -3.65 -0.69 2.65
N ILE A 247 -2.90 -1.76 2.90
CA ILE A 247 -3.44 -3.13 2.97
C ILE A 247 -3.99 -3.43 4.37
N ALA A 248 -5.18 -4.05 4.45
CA ALA A 248 -5.72 -4.65 5.67
C ALA A 248 -5.79 -6.17 5.52
N PHE A 249 -4.91 -6.89 6.23
CA PHE A 249 -4.86 -8.35 6.24
C PHE A 249 -5.95 -8.95 7.14
N ILE A 250 -6.54 -10.08 6.73
CA ILE A 250 -7.43 -10.88 7.56
C ILE A 250 -6.58 -11.64 8.59
N PRO A 251 -6.75 -11.42 9.91
CA PRO A 251 -5.88 -12.03 10.91
C PRO A 251 -5.89 -13.56 10.91
N PHE A 252 -4.72 -14.17 11.12
CA PHE A 252 -4.62 -15.61 11.34
C PHE A 252 -5.28 -16.02 12.67
N ALA A 253 -5.19 -15.19 13.71
CA ALA A 253 -5.83 -15.43 15.00
C ALA A 253 -6.80 -14.30 15.34
N GLU A 254 -7.93 -14.65 15.95
CA GLU A 254 -8.76 -13.70 16.72
C GLU A 254 -8.10 -13.51 18.11
N GLU A 255 -8.29 -12.32 18.72
CA GLU A 255 -7.75 -11.94 20.04
C GLU A 255 -8.49 -12.57 21.25
#